data_AF-A0A7X3V124-F1
#
_entry.id   AF-A0A7X3V124-F1
#
_cell.length_a   1.000
_cell.length_b   1.000
_cell.length_c   1.000
_cell.angle_alpha   90.00
_cell.angle_beta   90.00
_cell.angle_gamma   90.00
#
_symmetry.space_group_name_H-M   'P 1'
#
loop_
_entity.id
_entity.type
_entity.pdbx_description
1 polymer ?
#
loop_
_entity_poly.entity_id
_entity_poly.type
_entity_poly.pdbx_seq_one_letter_code
_entity_poly.pdbx_strand_id
1 'polypeptide(L)'
;SGQDAFAKGACFHSLAHDEPARVDFYRARAVDGLGQVIHERLFAVELRAGSTPRLRGRGVLADMTPAPVPNGLPAVARLPEETAWLNENALVPFVEEVRSDRQAEVGRVAEHVELSLTEILQRLDEDIGRAADEVAGGAGGAEGRLALAERRHAEVLTRRERRREELERQRAVTLQGVERLASALVLPHPEGHVLDHRRLRPHPETEMTAMRMVMQYEAAQGRKVEDVHKENLGYDVTSRDLHTGESRLIEVKGLAAPSGSILLTPNERRVAEDRRDCYWLYVVTNCASAPELQEPIPDPARFPWHEVSKVQHYWMDVKAMTGPMSAAGRDDPGGGSSA
;
A
#
# COMPACT_ATOMS: atom_id res chain seq x y z
N SER A 1 9.75 16.13 23.46
CA SER A 1 8.50 15.60 22.89
C SER A 1 8.81 14.33 22.08
N GLY A 2 7.82 13.61 21.57
CA GLY A 2 8.07 12.50 20.62
C GLY A 2 8.80 12.97 19.35
N GLN A 3 8.51 14.20 18.87
CA GLN A 3 9.18 14.80 17.70
C GLN A 3 10.69 14.97 17.91
N ASP A 4 11.13 15.40 19.09
CA ASP A 4 12.58 15.55 19.38
C ASP A 4 13.31 14.20 19.40
N ALA A 5 12.60 13.10 19.67
CA ALA A 5 13.17 11.75 19.60
C ALA A 5 13.28 11.25 18.15
N PHE A 6 12.29 11.51 17.30
CA PHE A 6 12.33 11.18 15.87
C PHE A 6 13.42 11.97 15.12
N ALA A 7 13.66 13.22 15.52
CA ALA A 7 14.69 14.08 14.91
C ALA A 7 16.15 13.66 15.20
N LYS A 8 16.38 12.81 16.21
CA LYS A 8 17.73 12.32 16.56
C LYS A 8 18.28 11.28 15.58
N GLY A 9 17.44 10.83 14.64
CA GLY A 9 17.76 9.78 13.67
C GLY A 9 17.82 8.39 14.30
N ALA A 10 17.92 7.38 13.46
CA ALA A 10 18.06 5.98 13.87
C ALA A 10 19.15 5.29 13.04
N CYS A 11 19.75 4.23 13.57
CA CYS A 11 20.72 3.41 12.84
C CYS A 11 20.18 1.99 12.72
N PHE A 12 20.37 1.38 11.55
CA PHE A 12 19.95 0.01 11.27
C PHE A 12 21.04 -0.75 10.51
N HIS A 13 21.12 -2.06 10.74
CA HIS A 13 21.85 -2.98 9.88
C HIS A 13 20.94 -3.58 8.82
N SER A 14 21.47 -3.75 7.61
CA SER A 14 20.76 -4.39 6.50
C SER A 14 21.67 -5.38 5.77
N LEU A 15 21.12 -6.53 5.37
CA LEU A 15 21.78 -7.48 4.46
C LEU A 15 21.69 -7.06 2.99
N ALA A 16 20.71 -6.23 2.65
CA ALA A 16 20.52 -5.75 1.27
C ALA A 16 21.49 -4.61 0.90
N HIS A 17 22.28 -4.14 1.87
CA HIS A 17 23.18 -3.00 1.72
C HIS A 17 24.63 -3.47 1.88
N ASP A 18 25.37 -3.40 0.77
CA ASP A 18 26.81 -3.66 0.76
C ASP A 18 27.62 -2.39 1.17
N GLU A 19 26.99 -1.21 1.15
CA GLU A 19 27.57 0.09 1.54
C GLU A 19 26.59 0.91 2.40
N PRO A 20 27.07 1.87 3.21
CA PRO A 20 26.21 2.76 3.99
C PRO A 20 25.23 3.57 3.13
N ALA A 21 23.98 3.67 3.57
CA ALA A 21 22.93 4.46 2.96
C ALA A 21 22.22 5.34 4.00
N ARG A 22 21.52 6.39 3.55
CA ARG A 22 20.59 7.17 4.39
C ARG A 22 19.19 7.06 3.79
N VAL A 23 18.20 6.75 4.60
CA VAL A 23 16.78 6.78 4.21
C VAL A 23 16.12 7.97 4.88
N ASP A 24 15.65 8.92 4.08
CA ASP A 24 14.88 10.08 4.53
C ASP A 24 13.38 9.81 4.37
N PHE A 25 12.62 10.07 5.44
CA PHE A 25 11.17 9.87 5.48
C PHE A 25 10.44 11.20 5.35
N TYR A 26 9.62 11.33 4.33
CA TYR A 26 8.86 12.55 4.03
C TYR A 26 7.36 12.30 4.19
N ARG A 27 6.66 13.24 4.81
CA ARG A 27 5.21 13.35 4.74
C ARG A 27 4.85 14.37 3.68
N ALA A 28 3.83 14.09 2.87
CA ALA A 28 3.21 15.09 2.00
C ALA A 28 1.69 14.95 1.98
N ARG A 29 1.01 16.07 1.75
CA ARG A 29 -0.46 16.18 1.71
C ARG A 29 -0.92 16.70 0.36
N ALA A 30 -1.91 16.04 -0.22
CA ALA A 30 -2.70 16.58 -1.32
C ALA A 30 -3.95 17.25 -0.73
N VAL A 31 -4.12 18.54 -1.00
CA VAL A 31 -5.15 19.41 -0.41
C VAL A 31 -6.01 20.01 -1.50
N ASP A 32 -7.34 19.99 -1.33
CA ASP A 32 -8.25 20.55 -2.32
C ASP A 32 -8.37 22.09 -2.25
N GLY A 33 -9.12 22.70 -3.18
CA GLY A 33 -9.40 24.14 -3.19
C GLY A 33 -10.30 24.64 -2.05
N LEU A 34 -10.81 23.75 -1.19
CA LEU A 34 -11.50 24.08 0.07
C LEU A 34 -10.57 23.98 1.29
N GLY A 35 -9.32 23.55 1.11
CA GLY A 35 -8.36 23.36 2.19
C GLY A 35 -8.47 22.00 2.90
N GLN A 36 -9.25 21.06 2.35
CA GLN A 36 -9.38 19.71 2.91
C GLN A 36 -8.23 18.82 2.46
N VAL A 37 -7.64 18.08 3.39
CA VAL A 37 -6.63 17.06 3.06
C VAL A 37 -7.33 15.87 2.43
N ILE A 38 -7.10 15.67 1.14
CA ILE A 38 -7.67 14.56 0.36
C ILE A 38 -6.87 13.28 0.60
N HIS A 39 -5.55 13.40 0.61
CA HIS A 39 -4.66 12.27 0.83
C HIS A 39 -3.40 12.74 1.54
N GLU A 40 -2.93 11.97 2.53
CA GLU A 40 -1.62 12.13 3.18
C GLU A 40 -0.80 10.88 2.93
N ARG A 41 0.44 11.03 2.46
CA ARG A 41 1.32 9.90 2.09
C ARG A 41 2.71 10.07 2.71
N LEU A 42 3.27 8.94 3.18
CA LEU A 42 4.66 8.82 3.60
C LEU A 42 5.50 8.35 2.41
N PHE A 43 6.65 8.97 2.20
CA PHE A 43 7.64 8.60 1.20
C PHE A 43 8.97 8.27 1.89
N ALA A 44 9.66 7.24 1.41
CA ALA A 44 11.01 6.91 1.86
C ALA A 44 11.98 7.07 0.69
N VAL A 45 12.97 7.95 0.84
CA VAL A 45 14.00 8.21 -0.18
C VAL A 45 15.34 7.72 0.34
N GLU A 46 15.93 6.77 -0.36
CA GLU A 46 17.26 6.25 -0.08
C GLU A 46 18.32 7.03 -0.85
N LEU A 47 19.37 7.42 -0.13
CA LEU A 47 20.55 8.11 -0.61
C LEU A 47 21.77 7.22 -0.38
N ARG A 48 22.66 7.16 -1.37
CA ARG A 48 23.96 6.52 -1.30
C ARG A 48 25.02 7.47 -1.85
N ALA A 49 26.25 7.34 -1.39
CA ALA A 49 27.34 8.16 -1.90
C ALA A 49 27.52 7.93 -3.42
N GLY A 50 27.51 9.00 -4.21
CA GLY A 50 27.76 8.94 -5.66
C GLY A 50 26.68 8.25 -6.49
N SER A 51 25.51 7.94 -5.92
CA SER A 51 24.38 7.32 -6.63
C SER A 51 23.19 8.27 -6.69
N THR A 52 22.34 8.10 -7.71
CA THR A 52 21.04 8.78 -7.75
C THR A 52 20.13 8.28 -6.62
N PRO A 53 19.27 9.15 -6.07
CA PRO A 53 18.32 8.75 -5.04
C PRO A 53 17.35 7.69 -5.55
N ARG A 54 16.76 6.93 -4.63
CA ARG A 54 15.79 5.88 -4.95
C ARG A 54 14.59 5.93 -4.03
N LEU A 55 13.40 5.74 -4.58
CA LEU A 55 12.20 5.54 -3.77
C LEU A 55 12.25 4.13 -3.19
N ARG A 56 11.91 4.02 -1.91
CA ARG A 56 11.75 2.76 -1.20
C ARG A 56 10.32 2.64 -0.70
N GLY A 57 9.90 1.40 -0.50
CA GLY A 57 8.63 1.10 0.15
C GLY A 57 8.53 1.76 1.53
N ARG A 58 7.30 2.10 1.94
CA ARG A 58 7.04 2.76 3.24
C ARG A 58 7.51 1.91 4.42
N GLY A 59 7.48 0.58 4.25
CA GLY A 59 7.95 -0.40 5.22
C GLY A 59 9.43 -0.76 5.11
N VAL A 60 10.29 0.04 4.46
CA VAL A 60 11.70 -0.31 4.20
C VAL A 60 12.50 -0.69 5.45
N LEU A 61 12.14 -0.18 6.63
CA LEU A 61 12.82 -0.52 7.89
C LEU A 61 12.42 -1.89 8.44
N ALA A 62 11.33 -2.50 7.96
CA ALA A 62 10.81 -3.76 8.50
C ALA A 62 11.76 -4.95 8.27
N ASP A 63 12.63 -4.87 7.25
CA ASP A 63 13.62 -5.90 6.92
C ASP A 63 15.01 -5.59 7.51
N MET A 64 15.09 -4.60 8.40
CA MET A 64 16.33 -4.12 8.98
C MET A 64 16.34 -4.34 10.50
N THR A 65 17.53 -4.53 11.05
CA THR A 65 17.71 -4.72 12.50
C THR A 65 18.27 -3.44 13.13
N PRO A 66 17.74 -2.96 14.27
CA PRO A 66 18.32 -1.81 14.96
C PRO A 66 19.82 -1.97 15.20
N ALA A 67 20.57 -0.89 14.96
CA ALA A 67 22.02 -0.85 15.12
C ALA A 67 22.43 0.28 16.08
N PRO A 68 23.55 0.12 16.81
CA PRO A 68 24.12 1.23 17.55
C PRO A 68 24.59 2.34 16.59
N VAL A 69 24.61 3.57 17.08
CA VAL A 69 25.18 4.70 16.32
C VAL A 69 26.69 4.48 16.16
N PRO A 70 27.24 4.54 14.93
CA PRO A 70 28.67 4.35 14.72
C PRO A 70 29.47 5.51 15.31
N ASN A 71 30.68 5.23 15.80
CA ASN A 71 31.58 6.24 16.38
C ASN A 71 31.95 7.37 15.40
N GLY A 72 31.90 7.10 14.09
CA GLY A 72 32.05 8.08 13.02
C GLY A 72 30.92 7.93 12.02
N LEU A 73 30.19 9.03 11.75
CA LEU A 73 29.12 9.02 10.77
C LEU A 73 29.70 8.93 9.34
N PRO A 74 29.21 8.02 8.50
CA PRO A 74 29.61 7.95 7.10
C PRO A 74 29.18 9.22 6.35
N ALA A 75 29.86 9.52 5.23
CA ALA A 75 29.61 10.73 4.45
C ALA A 75 28.13 10.87 4.02
N VAL A 76 27.47 9.75 3.73
CA VAL A 76 26.04 9.68 3.35
C VAL A 76 25.11 10.31 4.39
N ALA A 77 25.47 10.25 5.68
CA ALA A 77 24.68 10.85 6.75
C ALA A 77 24.57 12.38 6.62
N ARG A 78 25.55 13.00 5.97
CA ARG A 78 25.69 14.47 5.83
C ARG A 78 25.31 14.99 4.45
N LEU A 79 24.85 14.13 3.53
CA LEU A 79 24.41 14.59 2.21
C LEU A 79 23.25 15.58 2.35
N PRO A 80 23.12 16.57 1.44
CA PRO A 80 21.94 17.42 1.42
C PRO A 80 20.67 16.61 1.12
N GLU A 81 19.50 17.23 1.32
CA GLU A 81 18.24 16.66 0.85
C GLU A 81 18.14 16.82 -0.67
N GLU A 82 17.67 15.79 -1.36
CA GLU A 82 17.50 15.77 -2.82
C GLU A 82 16.08 16.21 -3.19
N THR A 83 15.73 17.44 -2.82
CA THR A 83 14.34 17.96 -2.89
C THR A 83 13.81 18.05 -4.32
N ALA A 84 14.66 18.42 -5.28
CA ALA A 84 14.27 18.47 -6.69
C ALA A 84 13.91 17.07 -7.20
N TRP A 85 14.76 16.09 -6.90
CA TRP A 85 14.51 14.70 -7.26
C TRP A 85 13.25 14.15 -6.59
N LEU A 86 13.05 14.41 -5.29
CA LEU A 86 11.85 14.00 -4.55
C LEU A 86 10.58 14.61 -5.19
N ASN A 87 10.63 15.88 -5.58
CA ASN A 87 9.52 16.57 -6.22
C ASN A 87 9.13 15.89 -7.54
N GLU A 88 10.11 15.72 -8.43
CA GLU A 88 9.89 15.16 -9.77
C GLU A 88 9.49 13.68 -9.75
N ASN A 89 10.13 12.86 -8.90
CA ASN A 89 10.01 11.41 -8.96
C ASN A 89 8.96 10.84 -8.01
N ALA A 90 8.52 11.61 -7.00
CA ALA A 90 7.54 11.13 -6.01
C ALA A 90 6.35 12.07 -5.84
N LEU A 91 6.59 13.37 -5.60
CA LEU A 91 5.52 14.28 -5.19
C LEU A 91 4.61 14.70 -6.35
N VAL A 92 5.18 14.99 -7.53
CA VAL A 92 4.39 15.28 -8.74
C VAL A 92 3.55 14.07 -9.16
N PRO A 93 4.10 12.85 -9.31
CA PRO A 93 3.29 11.66 -9.59
C PRO A 93 2.16 11.44 -8.56
N PHE A 94 2.47 11.61 -7.27
CA PHE A 94 1.47 11.48 -6.21
C PHE A 94 0.32 12.48 -6.34
N VAL A 95 0.61 13.75 -6.62
CA VAL A 95 -0.41 14.79 -6.73
C VAL A 95 -1.27 14.58 -7.97
N GLU A 96 -0.68 14.14 -9.08
CA GLU A 96 -1.41 13.86 -10.32
C GLU A 96 -2.30 12.63 -10.20
N GLU A 97 -1.84 11.58 -9.49
CA GLU A 97 -2.67 10.43 -9.10
C GLU A 97 -3.90 10.90 -8.31
N VAL A 98 -3.69 11.64 -7.22
CA VAL A 98 -4.80 12.14 -6.37
C VAL A 98 -5.70 13.11 -7.13
N ARG A 99 -5.15 13.93 -8.03
CA ARG A 99 -5.91 14.84 -8.89
C ARG A 99 -6.83 14.07 -9.82
N SER A 100 -6.33 13.02 -10.47
CA SER A 100 -7.12 12.19 -11.38
C SER A 100 -8.30 11.53 -10.66
N ASP A 101 -8.02 10.90 -9.51
CA ASP A 101 -9.05 10.26 -8.69
C ASP A 101 -10.11 11.25 -8.20
N ARG A 102 -9.65 12.41 -7.68
CA ARG A 102 -10.54 13.47 -7.19
C ARG A 102 -11.42 14.04 -8.30
N GLN A 103 -10.88 14.23 -9.51
CA GLN A 103 -11.66 14.69 -10.66
C GLN A 103 -12.76 13.70 -11.03
N ALA A 104 -12.46 12.40 -11.07
CA ALA A 104 -13.44 11.36 -11.39
C ALA A 104 -14.54 11.27 -10.32
N GLU A 105 -14.17 11.33 -9.04
CA GLU A 105 -15.11 11.32 -7.92
C GLU A 105 -16.05 12.54 -7.95
N VAL A 106 -15.47 13.75 -8.01
CA VAL A 106 -16.24 15.00 -8.03
C VAL A 106 -17.10 15.09 -9.29
N GLY A 107 -16.63 14.57 -10.43
CA GLY A 107 -17.41 14.48 -11.67
C GLY A 107 -18.74 13.72 -11.49
N ARG A 108 -18.70 12.53 -10.87
CA ARG A 108 -19.90 11.73 -10.59
C ARG A 108 -20.86 12.44 -9.62
N VAL A 109 -20.31 13.07 -8.58
CA VAL A 109 -21.11 13.83 -7.62
C VAL A 109 -21.77 15.04 -8.30
N ALA A 110 -21.03 15.76 -9.14
CA ALA A 110 -21.53 16.92 -9.87
C ALA A 110 -22.68 16.54 -10.81
N GLU A 111 -22.51 15.48 -11.60
CA GLU A 111 -23.57 14.98 -12.48
C GLU A 111 -24.86 14.67 -11.72
N HIS A 112 -24.75 13.95 -10.60
CA HIS A 112 -25.90 13.60 -9.77
C HIS A 112 -26.58 14.83 -9.14
N VAL A 113 -25.79 15.79 -8.64
CA VAL A 113 -26.30 17.04 -8.05
C VAL A 113 -27.00 17.90 -9.11
N GLU A 114 -26.42 18.02 -10.29
CA GLU A 114 -26.99 18.77 -11.40
C GLU A 114 -28.33 18.17 -11.84
N LEU A 115 -28.39 16.86 -12.05
CA LEU A 115 -29.62 16.17 -12.41
C LEU A 115 -30.71 16.38 -11.35
N SER A 116 -30.37 16.11 -10.09
CA SER A 116 -31.34 16.15 -8.98
C SER A 116 -31.89 17.56 -8.73
N LEU A 117 -31.04 18.58 -8.74
CA LEU A 117 -31.49 19.96 -8.52
C LEU A 117 -32.22 20.53 -9.74
N THR A 118 -31.89 20.11 -10.96
CA THR A 118 -32.64 20.49 -12.16
C THR A 118 -34.07 19.96 -12.09
N GLU A 119 -34.25 18.69 -11.74
CA GLU A 119 -35.58 18.08 -11.60
C GLU A 119 -36.43 18.80 -10.54
N ILE A 120 -35.84 19.16 -9.39
CA ILE A 120 -36.53 19.90 -8.33
C ILE A 120 -36.94 21.30 -8.83
N LEU A 121 -36.07 22.00 -9.55
CA LEU A 121 -36.38 23.32 -10.10
C LEU A 121 -37.52 23.25 -11.12
N GLN A 122 -37.48 22.28 -12.04
CA GLN A 122 -38.55 22.07 -13.02
C GLN A 122 -39.91 21.85 -12.36
N ARG A 123 -39.96 21.00 -11.33
CA ARG A 123 -41.21 20.77 -10.57
C ARG A 123 -41.70 22.04 -9.87
N LEU A 124 -40.79 22.85 -9.33
CA LEU A 124 -41.13 24.11 -8.67
C LEU A 124 -41.60 25.17 -9.69
N ASP A 125 -41.02 25.22 -10.89
CA ASP A 125 -41.48 26.09 -11.97
C ASP A 125 -42.92 25.75 -12.39
N GLU A 126 -43.27 24.46 -12.47
CA GLU A 126 -44.64 24.03 -12.72
C GLU A 126 -45.60 24.42 -11.58
N ASP A 127 -45.16 24.29 -10.32
CA ASP A 127 -45.94 24.73 -9.14
C ASP A 127 -46.18 26.25 -9.17
N ILE A 128 -45.17 27.03 -9.54
CA ILE A 128 -45.27 28.49 -9.72
C ILE A 128 -46.26 28.82 -10.83
N GLY A 129 -46.17 28.17 -12.00
CA GLY A 129 -47.09 28.37 -13.11
C GLY A 129 -48.54 28.10 -12.71
N ARG A 130 -48.80 26.96 -12.05
CA ARG A 130 -50.14 26.61 -11.52
C ARG A 130 -50.65 27.65 -10.52
N ALA A 131 -49.83 28.07 -9.57
CA ALA A 131 -50.22 29.06 -8.57
C ALA A 131 -50.49 30.44 -9.19
N ALA A 132 -49.72 30.83 -10.22
CA ALA A 132 -49.91 32.08 -10.95
C ALA A 132 -51.24 32.09 -11.72
N ASP A 133 -51.61 30.99 -12.37
CA ASP A 133 -52.90 30.83 -13.05
C ASP A 133 -54.08 30.94 -12.05
N GLU A 134 -53.94 30.36 -10.86
CA GLU A 134 -54.94 30.45 -9.79
C GLU A 134 -55.10 31.89 -9.26
N VAL A 135 -54.00 32.65 -9.14
CA VAL A 135 -54.03 34.08 -8.77
C VAL A 135 -54.79 34.87 -9.84
N ALA A 136 -54.49 34.64 -11.12
CA ALA A 136 -55.18 35.31 -12.23
C ALA A 136 -56.69 34.97 -12.25
N GLY A 137 -57.06 33.75 -11.85
CA GLY A 137 -58.45 33.31 -11.69
C GLY A 137 -59.15 33.81 -10.43
N GLY A 138 -58.48 34.57 -9.55
CA GLY A 138 -59.06 35.13 -8.32
C GLY A 138 -59.27 34.13 -7.19
N ALA A 139 -58.53 33.02 -7.18
CA ALA A 139 -58.65 32.00 -6.13
C ALA A 139 -58.09 32.48 -4.78
N GLY A 140 -58.86 32.29 -3.71
CA GLY A 140 -58.46 32.69 -2.36
C GLY A 140 -57.17 32.00 -1.88
N GLY A 141 -56.23 32.79 -1.36
CA GLY A 141 -54.95 32.30 -0.82
C GLY A 141 -53.93 31.84 -1.87
N ALA A 142 -54.20 32.00 -3.17
CA ALA A 142 -53.29 31.65 -4.25
C ALA A 142 -52.00 32.51 -4.23
N GLU A 143 -52.11 33.80 -3.86
CA GLU A 143 -50.96 34.71 -3.74
C GLU A 143 -49.92 34.20 -2.72
N GLY A 144 -50.40 33.68 -1.59
CA GLY A 144 -49.52 33.11 -0.56
C GLY A 144 -48.85 31.80 -1.00
N ARG A 145 -49.54 30.96 -1.78
CA ARG A 145 -48.97 29.73 -2.37
C ARG A 145 -47.90 30.06 -3.40
N LEU A 146 -48.19 31.03 -4.28
CA LEU A 146 -47.25 31.52 -5.29
C LEU A 146 -45.97 32.05 -4.61
N ALA A 147 -46.11 32.95 -3.64
CA ALA A 147 -44.96 33.50 -2.91
C ALA A 147 -44.11 32.42 -2.21
N LEU A 148 -44.75 31.37 -1.66
CA LEU A 148 -44.03 30.25 -1.05
C LEU A 148 -43.27 29.42 -2.10
N ALA A 149 -43.89 29.15 -3.25
CA ALA A 149 -43.27 28.40 -4.34
C ALA A 149 -42.08 29.16 -4.95
N GLU A 150 -42.24 30.46 -5.21
CA GLU A 150 -41.17 31.35 -5.68
C GLU A 150 -39.99 31.40 -4.70
N ARG A 151 -40.27 31.51 -3.40
CA ARG A 151 -39.21 31.49 -2.38
C ARG A 151 -38.44 30.17 -2.38
N ARG A 152 -39.14 29.04 -2.42
CA ARG A 152 -38.49 27.71 -2.50
C ARG A 152 -37.67 27.55 -3.77
N HIS A 153 -38.17 28.03 -4.90
CA HIS A 153 -37.43 28.02 -6.17
C HIS A 153 -36.13 28.82 -6.06
N ALA A 154 -36.20 30.05 -5.53
CA ALA A 154 -35.01 30.87 -5.30
C ALA A 154 -33.99 30.19 -4.36
N GLU A 155 -34.44 29.57 -3.27
CA GLU A 155 -33.59 28.81 -2.34
C GLU A 155 -32.85 27.65 -3.04
N VAL A 156 -33.56 26.88 -3.86
CA VAL A 156 -32.97 25.75 -4.60
C VAL A 156 -31.99 26.24 -5.67
N LEU A 157 -32.29 27.35 -6.35
CA LEU A 157 -31.40 27.94 -7.34
C LEU A 157 -30.09 28.41 -6.70
N THR A 158 -30.16 29.14 -5.59
CA THR A 158 -28.97 29.54 -4.82
C THR A 158 -28.18 28.33 -4.33
N ARG A 159 -28.87 27.28 -3.86
CA ARG A 159 -28.21 26.04 -3.43
C ARG A 159 -27.48 25.36 -4.59
N ARG A 160 -28.05 25.33 -5.80
CA ARG A 160 -27.43 24.75 -6.99
C ARG A 160 -26.15 25.48 -7.33
N GLU A 161 -26.19 26.81 -7.40
CA GLU A 161 -25.01 27.61 -7.74
C GLU A 161 -23.90 27.45 -6.69
N ARG A 162 -24.25 27.52 -5.40
CA ARG A 162 -23.28 27.27 -4.31
C ARG A 162 -22.64 25.89 -4.43
N ARG A 163 -23.41 24.86 -4.78
CA ARG A 163 -22.88 23.49 -4.94
C ARG A 163 -21.96 23.37 -6.15
N ARG A 164 -22.27 24.04 -7.26
CA ARG A 164 -21.38 24.09 -8.43
C ARG A 164 -20.03 24.68 -8.08
N GLU A 165 -20.02 25.87 -7.46
CA GLU A 165 -18.79 26.54 -7.04
C GLU A 165 -17.97 25.69 -6.07
N GLU A 166 -18.64 25.06 -5.09
CA GLU A 166 -17.98 24.18 -4.12
C GLU A 166 -17.34 22.96 -4.80
N LEU A 167 -18.05 22.31 -5.73
CA LEU A 167 -17.56 21.16 -6.48
C LEU A 167 -16.39 21.54 -7.39
N GLU A 168 -16.45 22.69 -8.08
CA GLU A 168 -15.33 23.15 -8.90
C GLU A 168 -14.07 23.42 -8.06
N ARG A 169 -14.23 23.99 -6.85
CA ARG A 169 -13.10 24.16 -5.93
C ARG A 169 -12.53 22.82 -5.43
N GLN A 170 -13.36 21.80 -5.23
CA GLN A 170 -12.91 20.46 -4.84
C GLN A 170 -12.08 19.75 -5.92
N ARG A 171 -12.21 20.15 -7.20
CA ARG A 171 -11.39 19.60 -8.30
C ARG A 171 -9.95 20.08 -8.28
N ALA A 172 -9.70 21.26 -7.72
CA ALA A 172 -8.34 21.78 -7.59
C ALA A 172 -7.61 20.98 -6.52
N VAL A 173 -6.49 20.34 -6.87
CA VAL A 173 -5.62 19.63 -5.93
C VAL A 173 -4.23 20.28 -5.92
N THR A 174 -3.71 20.54 -4.73
CA THR A 174 -2.40 21.17 -4.48
C THR A 174 -1.55 20.35 -3.52
N LEU A 175 -0.24 20.42 -3.68
CA LEU A 175 0.72 19.82 -2.76
C LEU A 175 0.99 20.75 -1.58
N GLN A 176 0.80 20.26 -0.35
CA GLN A 176 1.08 21.01 0.87
C GLN A 176 1.73 20.13 1.93
N GLY A 177 2.31 20.76 2.96
CA GLY A 177 2.83 20.06 4.14
C GLY A 177 3.91 19.02 3.84
N VAL A 178 4.80 19.33 2.90
CA VAL A 178 5.97 18.49 2.59
C VAL A 178 7.00 18.69 3.71
N GLU A 179 7.22 17.65 4.51
CA GLU A 179 8.09 17.70 5.68
C GLU A 179 8.91 16.42 5.79
N ARG A 180 10.23 16.55 6.03
CA ARG A 180 11.07 15.42 6.42
C ARG A 180 10.85 15.13 7.91
N LEU A 181 10.26 13.98 8.20
CA LEU A 181 9.93 13.56 9.55
C LEU A 181 11.14 12.98 10.29
N ALA A 182 11.97 12.19 9.59
CA ALA A 182 13.09 11.50 10.18
C ALA A 182 14.10 11.06 9.11
N SER A 183 15.31 10.72 9.57
CA SER A 183 16.35 10.08 8.77
C SER A 183 16.85 8.82 9.48
N ALA A 184 17.01 7.74 8.74
CA ALA A 184 17.61 6.50 9.22
C ALA A 184 18.95 6.26 8.49
N LEU A 185 20.01 6.06 9.25
CA LEU A 185 21.28 5.57 8.74
C LEU A 185 21.20 4.05 8.59
N VAL A 186 21.48 3.54 7.41
CA VAL A 186 21.54 2.11 7.12
C VAL A 186 22.98 1.73 6.90
N LEU A 187 23.44 0.75 7.67
CA LEU A 187 24.79 0.22 7.65
C LEU A 187 24.76 -1.23 7.12
N PRO A 188 25.78 -1.67 6.38
CA PRO A 188 25.95 -3.08 6.06
C PRO A 188 25.95 -3.92 7.34
N HIS A 189 25.27 -5.06 7.31
CA HIS A 189 25.31 -5.98 8.45
C HIS A 189 26.74 -6.47 8.67
N PRO A 190 27.27 -6.47 9.92
CA PRO A 190 28.66 -6.86 10.18
C PRO A 190 28.96 -8.31 9.75
N GLU A 191 27.99 -9.22 9.86
CA GLU A 191 28.12 -10.60 9.39
C GLU A 191 27.66 -10.81 7.93
N GLY A 192 27.44 -9.73 7.19
CA GLY A 192 27.01 -9.71 5.78
C GLY A 192 27.99 -10.33 4.79
N HIS A 193 29.11 -10.91 5.25
CA HIS A 193 30.08 -11.68 4.45
C HIS A 193 30.27 -13.13 4.94
N VAL A 194 29.73 -13.49 6.12
CA VAL A 194 29.94 -14.81 6.76
C VAL A 194 28.86 -15.83 6.40
N LEU A 195 27.63 -15.38 6.14
CA LEU A 195 26.60 -16.28 5.59
C LEU A 195 26.95 -16.59 4.12
N ASP A 196 26.59 -17.77 3.62
CA ASP A 196 26.76 -18.07 2.19
C ASP A 196 25.69 -17.31 1.38
N HIS A 197 25.89 -15.98 1.25
CA HIS A 197 24.93 -15.01 0.69
C HIS A 197 24.52 -15.32 -0.75
N ARG A 198 25.28 -16.17 -1.45
CA ARG A 198 24.97 -16.63 -2.82
C ARG A 198 23.71 -17.48 -2.88
N ARG A 199 23.28 -18.12 -1.78
CA ARG A 199 22.01 -18.84 -1.68
C ARG A 199 20.84 -17.97 -1.21
N LEU A 200 21.13 -16.77 -0.71
CA LEU A 200 20.15 -15.84 -0.11
C LEU A 200 19.79 -14.68 -1.01
N ARG A 201 20.63 -14.33 -2.00
CA ARG A 201 20.27 -13.32 -3.01
C ARG A 201 19.33 -13.96 -4.02
N PRO A 202 18.11 -13.44 -4.18
CA PRO A 202 17.22 -13.93 -5.21
C PRO A 202 17.85 -13.77 -6.59
N HIS A 203 17.62 -14.76 -7.46
CA HIS A 203 18.04 -14.66 -8.85
C HIS A 203 16.96 -13.90 -9.62
N PRO A 204 17.21 -12.68 -10.13
CA PRO A 204 16.15 -11.82 -10.67
C PRO A 204 15.34 -12.48 -11.80
N GLU A 205 16.00 -13.30 -12.63
CA GLU A 205 15.32 -14.05 -13.68
C GLU A 205 14.37 -15.13 -13.14
N THR A 206 14.72 -15.78 -12.02
CA THR A 206 13.89 -16.80 -11.37
C THR A 206 12.68 -16.17 -10.71
N GLU A 207 12.86 -15.03 -10.01
CA GLU A 207 11.76 -14.28 -9.40
C GLU A 207 10.78 -13.76 -10.45
N MET A 208 11.29 -13.14 -11.52
CA MET A 208 10.43 -12.60 -12.58
C MET A 208 9.64 -13.70 -13.29
N THR A 209 10.24 -14.88 -13.46
CA THR A 209 9.55 -16.05 -14.01
C THR A 209 8.45 -16.55 -13.09
N ALA A 210 8.74 -16.66 -11.79
CA ALA A 210 7.76 -17.05 -10.78
C ALA A 210 6.59 -16.07 -10.68
N MET A 211 6.89 -14.76 -10.59
CA MET A 211 5.90 -13.68 -10.56
C MET A 211 4.96 -13.73 -11.76
N ARG A 212 5.51 -13.86 -12.98
CA ARG A 212 4.69 -13.94 -14.20
C ARG A 212 3.75 -15.13 -14.17
N MET A 213 4.24 -16.30 -13.75
CA MET A 213 3.44 -17.53 -13.68
C MET A 213 2.30 -17.39 -12.66
N VAL A 214 2.60 -16.87 -11.46
CA VAL A 214 1.60 -16.67 -10.40
C VAL A 214 0.52 -15.68 -10.84
N MET A 215 0.92 -14.54 -11.42
CA MET A 215 -0.04 -13.54 -11.89
C MET A 215 -0.94 -14.08 -13.00
N GLN A 216 -0.39 -14.86 -13.93
CA GLN A 216 -1.17 -15.52 -14.98
C GLN A 216 -2.14 -16.55 -14.42
N TYR A 217 -1.71 -17.35 -13.44
CA TYR A 217 -2.54 -18.34 -12.77
C TYR A 217 -3.74 -17.69 -12.07
N GLU A 218 -3.53 -16.61 -11.31
CA GLU A 218 -4.61 -15.91 -10.62
C GLU A 218 -5.55 -15.18 -11.60
N ALA A 219 -5.00 -14.56 -12.65
CA ALA A 219 -5.81 -13.91 -13.68
C ALA A 219 -6.68 -14.91 -14.46
N ALA A 220 -6.17 -16.13 -14.72
CA ALA A 220 -6.92 -17.20 -15.37
C ALA A 220 -8.12 -17.69 -14.52
N GLN A 221 -8.10 -17.44 -13.21
CA GLN A 221 -9.24 -17.69 -12.30
C GLN A 221 -10.25 -16.54 -12.28
N GLY A 222 -10.10 -15.53 -13.15
CA GLY A 222 -11.01 -14.38 -13.21
C GLY A 222 -10.80 -13.37 -12.09
N ARG A 223 -9.68 -13.42 -11.38
CA ARG A 223 -9.35 -12.50 -10.29
C ARG A 223 -8.67 -11.25 -10.84
N LYS A 224 -8.86 -10.11 -10.17
CA LYS A 224 -8.14 -8.86 -10.43
C LYS A 224 -6.78 -8.93 -9.74
N VAL A 225 -5.72 -9.02 -10.53
CA VAL A 225 -4.33 -9.20 -10.07
C VAL A 225 -3.55 -7.90 -10.21
N GLU A 226 -2.84 -7.51 -9.15
CA GLU A 226 -2.00 -6.30 -9.09
C GLU A 226 -0.62 -6.67 -8.54
N ASP A 227 0.44 -6.22 -9.23
CA ASP A 227 1.84 -6.39 -8.82
C ASP A 227 2.25 -5.26 -7.85
N VAL A 228 2.67 -5.62 -6.64
CA VAL A 228 3.06 -4.71 -5.56
C VAL A 228 4.44 -5.01 -4.97
N HIS A 229 5.25 -5.89 -5.57
CA HIS A 229 6.55 -6.34 -5.02
C HIS A 229 7.52 -5.18 -4.70
N LYS A 230 7.42 -4.06 -5.44
CA LYS A 230 8.28 -2.89 -5.23
C LYS A 230 7.88 -2.01 -4.05
N GLU A 231 6.69 -2.23 -3.49
CA GLU A 231 6.12 -1.39 -2.43
C GLU A 231 6.58 -1.81 -1.02
N ASN A 232 7.25 -2.96 -0.87
CA ASN A 232 7.70 -3.55 0.39
C ASN A 232 6.54 -3.75 1.39
N LEU A 233 5.39 -4.22 0.91
CA LEU A 233 4.20 -4.48 1.74
C LEU A 233 4.28 -5.80 2.54
N GLY A 234 5.35 -6.58 2.34
CA GLY A 234 5.54 -7.92 2.93
C GLY A 234 4.86 -9.04 2.12
N TYR A 235 4.47 -8.75 0.89
CA TYR A 235 3.98 -9.68 -0.13
C TYR A 235 4.14 -9.05 -1.52
N ASP A 236 4.06 -9.84 -2.58
CA ASP A 236 4.37 -9.41 -3.95
C ASP A 236 3.15 -9.10 -4.80
N VAL A 237 2.04 -9.82 -4.60
CA VAL A 237 0.86 -9.74 -5.48
C VAL A 237 -0.42 -9.58 -4.65
N THR A 238 -1.28 -8.64 -5.06
CA THR A 238 -2.66 -8.56 -4.58
C THR A 238 -3.58 -9.24 -5.60
N SER A 239 -4.36 -10.23 -5.18
CA SER A 239 -5.36 -10.89 -6.03
C SER A 239 -6.75 -10.79 -5.41
N ARG A 240 -7.68 -10.14 -6.11
CA ARG A 240 -9.05 -9.87 -5.64
C ARG A 240 -10.09 -10.55 -6.50
N ASP A 241 -10.95 -11.34 -5.88
CA ASP A 241 -12.17 -11.83 -6.51
C ASP A 241 -13.25 -10.74 -6.42
N LEU A 242 -13.66 -10.21 -7.57
CA LEU A 242 -14.64 -9.12 -7.65
C LEU A 242 -16.08 -9.59 -7.41
N HIS A 243 -16.34 -10.90 -7.49
CA HIS A 243 -17.66 -11.47 -7.23
C HIS A 243 -17.87 -11.74 -5.74
N THR A 244 -16.88 -12.34 -5.08
CA THR A 244 -16.98 -12.74 -3.67
C THR A 244 -16.41 -11.69 -2.70
N GLY A 245 -15.54 -10.80 -3.17
CA GLY A 245 -14.78 -9.86 -2.34
C GLY A 245 -13.56 -10.49 -1.66
N GLU A 246 -13.29 -11.78 -1.88
CA GLU A 246 -12.12 -12.46 -1.31
C GLU A 246 -10.82 -11.83 -1.84
N SER A 247 -9.92 -11.49 -0.93
CA SER A 247 -8.61 -10.93 -1.26
C SER A 247 -7.50 -11.90 -0.83
N ARG A 248 -6.49 -12.05 -1.68
CA ARG A 248 -5.26 -12.80 -1.40
C ARG A 248 -4.06 -11.85 -1.46
N LEU A 249 -3.27 -11.84 -0.40
CA LEU A 249 -1.96 -11.21 -0.30
C LEU A 249 -0.93 -12.31 -0.55
N ILE A 250 -0.34 -12.32 -1.74
CA ILE A 250 0.44 -13.45 -2.24
C ILE A 250 1.92 -13.09 -2.20
N GLU A 251 2.69 -13.87 -1.45
CA GLU A 251 4.15 -13.90 -1.48
C GLU A 251 4.63 -14.95 -2.47
N VAL A 252 5.53 -14.57 -3.39
CA VAL A 252 5.96 -15.43 -4.49
C VAL A 252 7.42 -15.85 -4.33
N LYS A 253 7.65 -17.16 -4.19
CA LYS A 253 9.01 -17.72 -4.09
C LYS A 253 9.34 -18.56 -5.32
N GLY A 254 10.41 -18.17 -6.03
CA GLY A 254 10.96 -18.93 -7.15
C GLY A 254 12.13 -19.80 -6.74
N LEU A 255 12.15 -21.06 -7.19
CA LEU A 255 13.27 -21.98 -7.09
C LEU A 255 13.73 -22.41 -8.48
N ALA A 256 15.03 -22.29 -8.74
CA ALA A 256 15.61 -22.72 -10.01
C ALA A 256 15.51 -24.23 -10.22
N ALA A 257 15.53 -25.01 -9.14
CA ALA A 257 15.51 -26.47 -9.12
C ALA A 257 14.13 -27.05 -8.70
N PRO A 258 13.91 -28.37 -8.83
CA PRO A 258 12.64 -29.01 -8.43
C PRO A 258 12.38 -29.01 -6.92
N SER A 259 13.44 -28.85 -6.13
CA SER A 259 13.36 -28.84 -4.67
C SER A 259 14.40 -27.90 -4.08
N GLY A 260 14.06 -27.31 -2.94
CA GLY A 260 14.95 -26.46 -2.16
C GLY A 260 14.24 -25.94 -0.92
N SER A 261 14.90 -25.02 -0.24
CA SER A 261 14.34 -24.29 0.89
C SER A 261 13.95 -22.90 0.42
N ILE A 262 12.83 -22.39 0.91
CA ILE A 262 12.38 -21.02 0.69
C ILE A 262 12.69 -20.18 1.91
N LEU A 263 12.88 -18.87 1.73
CA LEU A 263 13.12 -17.94 2.82
C LEU A 263 12.09 -16.82 2.83
N LEU A 264 11.56 -16.50 4.02
CA LEU A 264 10.82 -15.27 4.25
C LEU A 264 11.70 -14.22 4.89
N THR A 265 11.55 -12.98 4.42
CA THR A 265 12.09 -11.80 5.10
C THR A 265 11.35 -11.54 6.41
N PRO A 266 11.92 -10.74 7.34
CA PRO A 266 11.21 -10.38 8.57
C PRO A 266 9.86 -9.71 8.29
N ASN A 267 9.77 -8.83 7.28
CA ASN A 267 8.52 -8.15 6.95
C ASN A 267 7.48 -9.13 6.38
N GLU A 268 7.87 -10.02 5.48
CA GLU A 268 6.98 -11.05 4.93
C GLU A 268 6.40 -11.95 6.01
N ARG A 269 7.26 -12.46 6.90
CA ARG A 269 6.79 -13.30 8.02
C ARG A 269 5.81 -12.55 8.91
N ARG A 270 6.13 -11.31 9.30
CA ARG A 270 5.26 -10.51 10.16
C ARG A 270 3.89 -10.32 9.51
N VAL A 271 3.85 -10.00 8.22
CA VAL A 271 2.58 -9.82 7.50
C VAL A 271 1.81 -11.13 7.37
N ALA A 272 2.51 -12.26 7.13
CA ALA A 272 1.89 -13.58 7.14
C ALA A 272 1.26 -13.94 8.50
N GLU A 273 1.89 -13.55 9.60
CA GLU A 273 1.38 -13.74 10.96
C GLU A 273 0.21 -12.79 11.29
N ASP A 274 0.27 -11.54 10.82
CA ASP A 274 -0.76 -10.52 11.06
C ASP A 274 -2.02 -10.75 10.20
N ARG A 275 -1.88 -11.38 9.02
CA ARG A 275 -2.94 -11.47 7.98
C ARG A 275 -3.22 -12.91 7.54
N ARG A 276 -3.22 -13.84 8.50
CA ARG A 276 -3.40 -15.29 8.27
C ARG A 276 -4.64 -15.66 7.45
N ASP A 277 -5.70 -14.86 7.53
CA ASP A 277 -6.97 -15.07 6.83
C ASP A 277 -6.88 -14.84 5.32
N CYS A 278 -5.92 -14.03 4.87
CA CYS A 278 -5.80 -13.63 3.47
C CYS A 278 -4.37 -13.71 2.91
N TYR A 279 -3.38 -14.18 3.69
CA TYR A 279 -2.00 -14.34 3.25
C TYR A 279 -1.75 -15.72 2.64
N TRP A 280 -1.10 -15.73 1.48
CA TRP A 280 -0.81 -16.92 0.71
C TRP A 280 0.65 -16.94 0.28
N LEU A 281 1.23 -18.14 0.23
CA LEU A 281 2.56 -18.38 -0.29
C LEU A 281 2.44 -19.22 -1.56
N TYR A 282 2.98 -18.71 -2.66
CA TYR A 282 3.03 -19.38 -3.95
C TYR A 282 4.47 -19.73 -4.27
N VAL A 283 4.75 -21.01 -4.51
CA VAL A 283 6.10 -21.49 -4.82
C VAL A 283 6.14 -21.98 -6.26
N VAL A 284 7.06 -21.43 -7.04
CA VAL A 284 7.31 -21.88 -8.42
C VAL A 284 8.67 -22.58 -8.45
N THR A 285 8.69 -23.86 -8.75
CA THR A 285 9.90 -24.66 -8.90
C THR A 285 10.34 -24.73 -10.35
N ASN A 286 11.55 -25.25 -10.61
CA ASN A 286 12.07 -25.46 -11.96
C ASN A 286 12.16 -24.19 -12.82
N CYS A 287 12.30 -23.00 -12.22
CA CYS A 287 12.32 -21.74 -12.94
C CYS A 287 13.45 -21.62 -13.98
N ALA A 288 14.54 -22.39 -13.84
CA ALA A 288 15.64 -22.41 -14.80
C ALA A 288 15.38 -23.27 -16.05
N SER A 289 14.26 -24.02 -16.09
CA SER A 289 13.92 -24.91 -17.20
C SER A 289 12.44 -24.82 -17.56
N ALA A 290 11.61 -25.69 -16.97
CA ALA A 290 10.16 -25.70 -17.15
C ALA A 290 9.51 -25.29 -15.80
N PRO A 291 9.18 -24.00 -15.60
CA PRO A 291 8.62 -23.53 -14.36
C PRO A 291 7.32 -24.27 -14.03
N GLU A 292 7.13 -24.61 -12.77
CA GLU A 292 5.97 -25.35 -12.28
C GLU A 292 5.46 -24.72 -11.00
N LEU A 293 4.21 -24.26 -11.02
CA LEU A 293 3.54 -23.74 -9.84
C LEU A 293 3.14 -24.91 -8.94
N GLN A 294 3.68 -24.93 -7.72
CA GLN A 294 3.27 -25.85 -6.67
C GLN A 294 1.89 -25.44 -6.11
N GLU A 295 1.25 -26.34 -5.38
CA GLU A 295 -0.06 -26.06 -4.77
C GLU A 295 0.00 -24.79 -3.90
N PRO A 296 -0.86 -23.78 -4.15
CA PRO A 296 -0.94 -22.56 -3.35
C PRO A 296 -1.16 -22.83 -1.86
N ILE A 297 -0.44 -22.09 -1.01
CA ILE A 297 -0.40 -22.37 0.43
C ILE A 297 -1.08 -21.24 1.20
N PRO A 298 -2.32 -21.45 1.70
CA PRO A 298 -2.97 -20.50 2.59
C PRO A 298 -2.40 -20.58 4.01
N ASP A 299 -2.32 -19.45 4.70
CA ASP A 299 -1.78 -19.31 6.06
C ASP A 299 -0.43 -20.04 6.23
N PRO A 300 0.64 -19.62 5.51
CA PRO A 300 1.96 -20.22 5.64
C PRO A 300 2.54 -20.06 7.06
N ALA A 301 2.01 -19.15 7.87
CA ALA A 301 2.42 -18.94 9.26
C ALA A 301 1.95 -20.07 10.21
N ARG A 302 1.16 -21.04 9.73
CA ARG A 302 0.81 -22.26 10.48
C ARG A 302 1.92 -23.32 10.50
N PHE A 303 2.88 -23.23 9.57
CA PHE A 303 3.98 -24.20 9.47
C PHE A 303 5.15 -23.81 10.39
N PRO A 304 5.97 -24.77 10.83
CA PRO A 304 7.15 -24.48 11.64
C PRO A 304 8.23 -23.80 10.77
N TRP A 305 8.53 -22.54 11.09
CA TRP A 305 9.61 -21.79 10.45
C TRP A 305 10.86 -21.78 11.32
N HIS A 306 12.00 -22.15 10.75
CA HIS A 306 13.28 -22.10 11.45
C HIS A 306 13.91 -20.71 11.30
N GLU A 307 14.07 -20.01 12.42
CA GLU A 307 14.76 -18.72 12.47
C GLU A 307 16.27 -18.92 12.27
N VAL A 308 16.85 -18.18 11.32
CA VAL A 308 18.29 -18.07 11.20
C VAL A 308 18.75 -16.99 12.18
N SER A 309 19.00 -17.39 13.43
CA SER A 309 19.20 -16.52 14.61
C SER A 309 20.30 -15.45 14.53
N LYS A 310 21.06 -15.36 13.44
CA LYS A 310 22.08 -14.32 13.22
C LYS A 310 21.63 -13.20 12.28
N VAL A 311 20.57 -13.44 11.51
CA VAL A 311 19.90 -12.45 10.67
C VAL A 311 18.47 -12.94 10.52
N GLN A 312 17.48 -12.22 11.07
CA GLN A 312 16.05 -12.60 11.25
C GLN A 312 15.26 -13.04 9.98
N HIS A 313 15.82 -13.90 9.14
CA HIS A 313 15.20 -14.58 8.02
C HIS A 313 14.78 -15.97 8.48
N TYR A 314 13.75 -16.48 7.83
CA TYR A 314 13.09 -17.71 8.22
C TYR A 314 13.08 -18.64 7.04
N TRP A 315 13.45 -19.91 7.24
CA TRP A 315 13.44 -20.88 6.16
C TRP A 315 12.58 -22.10 6.47
N MET A 316 12.11 -22.75 5.40
CA MET A 316 11.38 -24.01 5.44
C MET A 316 11.62 -24.82 4.15
N ASP A 317 11.65 -26.15 4.25
CA ASP A 317 11.76 -27.04 3.10
C ASP A 317 10.42 -27.25 2.40
N VAL A 318 10.40 -27.18 1.06
CA VAL A 318 9.17 -27.32 0.27
C VAL A 318 8.49 -28.68 0.47
N LYS A 319 9.27 -29.75 0.67
CA LYS A 319 8.73 -31.10 0.94
C LYS A 319 7.98 -31.20 2.27
N ALA A 320 8.25 -30.32 3.24
CA ALA A 320 7.52 -30.28 4.51
C ALA A 320 6.08 -29.76 4.33
N MET A 321 5.76 -29.14 3.18
CA MET A 321 4.46 -28.53 2.91
C MET A 321 3.48 -29.47 2.19
N THR A 322 3.97 -30.46 1.45
CA THR A 322 3.16 -31.35 0.58
C THR A 322 2.87 -32.72 1.18
N GLY A 323 3.29 -32.98 2.43
CA GLY A 323 3.01 -34.23 3.14
C GLY A 323 1.84 -34.10 4.14
N PRO A 324 1.04 -35.16 4.38
CA PRO A 324 0.07 -35.16 5.47
C PRO A 324 0.81 -34.99 6.81
N MET A 325 0.34 -34.07 7.67
CA MET A 325 0.89 -33.82 9.00
C MET A 325 1.00 -35.13 9.80
N SER A 326 2.21 -35.67 9.96
CA SER A 326 2.47 -36.64 11.00
C SER A 326 2.63 -35.89 12.31
N ALA A 327 1.61 -35.97 13.18
CA ALA A 327 1.74 -35.61 14.57
C ALA A 327 2.70 -36.61 15.26
N ALA A 328 4.00 -36.36 15.18
CA ALA A 328 4.97 -36.91 16.13
C ALA A 328 5.10 -35.86 17.23
N GLY A 329 4.86 -36.12 18.51
CA GLY A 329 4.73 -37.34 19.30
C GLY A 329 5.16 -36.85 20.68
N ARG A 330 4.26 -36.87 21.66
CA ARG A 330 4.61 -36.44 23.02
C ARG A 330 5.66 -37.43 23.54
N ASP A 331 6.89 -36.96 23.71
CA ASP A 331 7.86 -37.64 24.57
C ASP A 331 7.31 -37.59 25.99
N ASP A 332 6.87 -38.75 26.46
CA ASP A 332 6.44 -38.99 27.84
C ASP A 332 7.70 -39.37 28.65
N PRO A 333 8.12 -38.59 29.66
CA PRO A 333 9.28 -38.92 30.47
C PRO A 333 8.83 -39.76 31.66
N GLY A 334 8.93 -41.08 31.59
CA GLY A 334 8.69 -41.90 32.78
C GLY A 334 8.69 -43.40 32.54
N GLY A 335 9.73 -44.07 33.04
CA GLY A 335 9.73 -45.53 33.15
C GLY A 335 11.10 -46.09 33.47
N GLY A 336 11.53 -45.94 34.73
CA GLY A 336 12.72 -46.63 35.22
C GLY A 336 12.52 -48.15 35.28
N SER A 337 13.61 -48.89 35.21
CA SER A 337 13.77 -50.10 36.00
C SER A 337 15.24 -50.34 36.28
N SER A 338 15.57 -50.28 37.56
CA SER A 338 16.65 -51.02 38.19
C SER A 338 16.42 -52.52 38.05
N ALA A 339 17.46 -53.25 37.66
CA ALA A 339 17.96 -54.50 38.25
C ALA A 339 19.25 -54.90 37.52
#